data_AF-A0A7C9TC47-F1
#
_entry.id   AF-A0A7C9TC47-F1
#
_cell.length_a   1.000
_cell.length_b   1.000
_cell.length_c   1.000
_cell.angle_alpha   90.00
_cell.angle_beta   90.00
_cell.angle_gamma   90.00
#
_symmetry.space_group_name_H-M   'P 1'
#
loop_
_entity.id
_entity.type
_entity.pdbx_description
1 polymer ?
#
loop_
_entity_poly.entity_id
_entity_poly.type
_entity_poly.pdbx_seq_one_letter_code
_entity_poly.pdbx_strand_id
1 'polypeptide(L)'
;MSPSTSTPPPLIAQIEARQAELGMSDEQLGEALGYERGNVIRLIKSGAIKLPLSKVRALAAALELDRTELLRTAIQDAVPEMAAVIEDAYNPMRLTATELTLIKHLRKLSGDVPTKPIVFDGRGVIALVTA
;
A
#
# COMPACT_ATOMS: atom_id res chain seq x y z
N MET A 1 22.18 10.10 -12.17
CA MET A 1 21.77 10.31 -10.76
C MET A 1 20.66 9.32 -10.48
N SER A 2 20.98 8.25 -9.76
CA SER A 2 20.07 7.16 -9.44
C SER A 2 18.97 7.64 -8.48
N PRO A 3 17.71 7.19 -8.62
CA PRO A 3 16.76 7.30 -7.54
C PRO A 3 17.10 6.22 -6.51
N SER A 4 17.40 6.63 -5.29
CA SER A 4 17.64 5.75 -4.15
C SER A 4 16.38 4.91 -3.89
N THR A 5 16.43 3.61 -4.16
CA THR A 5 15.46 2.65 -3.66
C THR A 5 15.73 2.43 -2.18
N SER A 6 15.18 3.29 -1.33
CA SER A 6 15.09 3.03 0.10
C SER A 6 14.29 1.75 0.28
N THR A 7 14.94 0.64 0.61
CA THR A 7 14.27 -0.59 1.04
C THR A 7 13.29 -0.22 2.16
N PRO A 8 11.97 -0.42 2.00
CA PRO A 8 11.02 -0.12 3.06
C PRO A 8 11.38 -0.95 4.31
N PRO A 9 11.13 -0.43 5.52
CA PRO A 9 11.40 -1.17 6.74
C PRO A 9 10.61 -2.50 6.71
N PRO A 10 11.17 -3.59 7.28
CA PRO A 10 10.45 -4.87 7.40
C PRO A 10 9.06 -4.65 8.00
N LEU A 11 8.08 -5.45 7.58
CA LEU A 11 6.68 -5.32 7.98
C LEU A 11 6.53 -5.17 9.50
N ILE A 12 7.26 -5.97 10.27
CA ILE A 12 7.23 -5.94 11.73
C ILE A 12 7.72 -4.60 12.28
N ALA A 13 8.79 -4.05 11.74
CA ALA A 13 9.31 -2.74 12.15
C ALA A 13 8.31 -1.61 11.84
N GLN A 14 7.59 -1.69 10.71
CA GLN A 14 6.50 -0.75 10.42
C GLN A 14 5.34 -0.87 11.41
N ILE A 15 4.94 -2.09 11.76
CA ILE A 15 3.88 -2.36 12.73
C ILE A 15 4.27 -1.81 14.11
N GLU A 16 5.46 -2.13 14.61
CA GLU A 16 5.96 -1.65 15.90
C GLU A 16 6.09 -0.13 15.93
N ALA A 17 6.64 0.42 14.83
CA ALA A 17 6.59 1.82 14.41
C ALA A 17 5.28 2.52 14.79
N ARG A 18 4.25 2.23 13.98
CA ARG A 18 2.95 2.89 14.10
C ARG A 18 2.24 2.55 15.39
N GLN A 19 2.35 1.33 15.87
CA GLN A 19 1.67 0.93 17.09
C GLN A 19 2.17 1.75 18.29
N ALA A 20 3.47 2.00 18.38
CA ALA A 20 4.06 2.87 19.40
C ALA A 20 3.60 4.33 19.24
N GLU A 21 3.57 4.86 18.02
CA GLU A 21 3.12 6.22 17.73
C GLU A 21 1.63 6.44 18.04
N LEU A 22 0.81 5.41 17.91
CA LEU A 22 -0.62 5.43 18.26
C LEU A 22 -0.88 5.09 19.73
N GLY A 23 0.15 4.70 20.51
CA GLY A 23 -0.02 4.25 21.89
C GLY A 23 -0.89 2.99 22.03
N MET A 24 -0.96 2.16 20.98
CA MET A 24 -1.83 0.99 20.92
C MET A 24 -1.15 -0.24 21.54
N SER A 25 -1.87 -1.02 22.34
CA SER A 25 -1.34 -2.26 22.92
C SER A 25 -1.44 -3.44 21.95
N ASP A 26 -0.68 -4.50 22.19
CA ASP A 26 -0.77 -5.76 21.42
C ASP A 26 -2.16 -6.40 21.52
N GLU A 27 -2.83 -6.23 22.65
CA GLU A 27 -4.20 -6.73 22.89
C GLU A 27 -5.21 -5.96 22.04
N GLN A 28 -5.13 -4.62 22.03
CA GLN A 28 -5.97 -3.77 21.19
C GLN A 28 -5.77 -4.05 19.71
N LEU A 29 -4.52 -4.21 19.27
CA LEU A 29 -4.22 -4.57 17.89
C LEU A 29 -4.75 -5.98 17.57
N GLY A 30 -4.60 -6.93 18.49
CA GLY A 30 -5.11 -8.29 18.36
C GLY A 30 -6.63 -8.30 18.16
N GLU A 31 -7.36 -7.57 18.99
CA GLU A 31 -8.81 -7.41 18.90
C GLU A 31 -9.23 -6.76 17.57
N ALA A 32 -8.56 -5.69 17.15
CA ALA A 32 -8.83 -5.02 15.86
C ALA A 32 -8.60 -5.94 14.65
N LEU A 33 -7.65 -6.87 14.75
CA LEU A 33 -7.41 -7.90 13.75
C LEU A 33 -8.36 -9.11 13.89
N GLY A 34 -9.21 -9.15 14.92
CA GLY A 34 -10.14 -10.25 15.19
C GLY A 34 -9.44 -11.53 15.66
N TYR A 35 -8.40 -11.39 16.48
CA TYR A 35 -7.77 -12.50 17.19
C TYR A 35 -8.36 -12.65 18.59
N GLU A 36 -8.81 -13.86 18.94
CA GLU A 36 -9.34 -14.15 20.27
C GLU A 36 -8.24 -14.30 21.34
N ARG A 37 -7.01 -14.63 20.92
CA ARG A 37 -5.88 -14.85 21.82
C ARG A 37 -4.94 -13.64 21.80
N GLY A 38 -4.76 -12.99 22.94
CA GLY A 38 -3.93 -11.78 23.08
C GLY A 38 -2.43 -11.99 22.77
N ASN A 39 -1.93 -13.22 22.73
CA ASN A 39 -0.52 -13.49 22.44
C ASN A 39 -0.17 -13.55 20.94
N VAL A 40 -1.17 -13.52 20.05
CA VAL A 40 -0.94 -13.71 18.60
C VAL A 40 -0.08 -12.59 18.01
N ILE A 41 -0.34 -11.33 18.37
CA ILE A 41 0.46 -10.19 17.89
C ILE A 41 1.92 -10.33 18.31
N ARG A 42 2.18 -10.71 19.57
CA ARG A 42 3.54 -10.96 20.06
C ARG A 42 4.26 -12.06 19.27
N LEU A 43 3.55 -13.15 18.94
CA LEU A 43 4.10 -14.25 18.14
C LEU A 43 4.38 -13.83 16.68
N ILE A 44 3.56 -12.94 16.12
CA ILE A 44 3.81 -12.35 14.79
C ILE A 44 5.07 -11.49 14.82
N LYS A 45 5.19 -10.60 15.81
CA LYS A 45 6.35 -9.72 15.99
C LYS A 45 7.65 -10.50 16.21
N SER A 46 7.59 -11.61 16.96
CA SER A 46 8.75 -12.48 17.16
C SER A 46 9.08 -13.35 15.94
N GLY A 47 8.27 -13.32 14.87
CA GLY A 47 8.43 -14.15 13.68
C GLY A 47 8.07 -15.63 13.87
N ALA A 48 7.52 -16.00 15.03
CA ALA A 48 7.12 -17.39 15.31
C ALA A 48 5.94 -17.84 14.44
N ILE A 49 5.08 -16.88 14.05
CA ILE A 49 4.03 -17.07 13.06
C ILE A 49 4.06 -15.91 12.06
N LYS A 50 3.73 -16.19 10.80
CA LYS A 50 3.61 -15.14 9.77
C LYS A 50 2.27 -14.42 9.91
N LEU A 51 2.25 -13.12 9.63
CA LEU A 51 1.00 -12.37 9.50
C LEU A 51 0.21 -12.92 8.28
N PRO A 52 -1.04 -13.38 8.44
CA PRO A 52 -1.86 -13.77 7.31
C PRO A 52 -2.19 -12.56 6.43
N LEU A 53 -1.97 -12.67 5.11
CA LEU A 53 -2.27 -11.57 4.16
C LEU A 53 -3.74 -11.13 4.20
N SER A 54 -4.66 -12.02 4.57
CA SER A 54 -6.09 -11.69 4.78
C SER A 54 -6.34 -10.66 5.88
N LYS A 55 -5.40 -10.49 6.82
CA LYS A 55 -5.49 -9.51 7.92
C LYS A 55 -4.95 -8.13 7.55
N VAL A 56 -4.29 -7.97 6.39
CA VAL A 56 -3.69 -6.69 5.98
C VAL A 56 -4.71 -5.56 5.91
N ARG A 57 -5.94 -5.85 5.46
CA ARG A 57 -7.01 -4.83 5.43
C ARG A 57 -7.34 -4.30 6.83
N ALA A 58 -7.47 -5.19 7.82
CA ALA A 58 -7.78 -4.82 9.19
C ALA A 58 -6.58 -4.12 9.85
N LEU A 59 -5.37 -4.62 9.59
CA LEU A 59 -4.12 -4.02 10.07
C LEU A 59 -3.91 -2.59 9.57
N ALA A 60 -4.13 -2.35 8.27
CA ALA A 60 -4.04 -1.01 7.68
C ALA A 60 -5.03 -0.04 8.33
N ALA A 61 -6.25 -0.49 8.61
CA ALA A 61 -7.26 0.31 9.29
C ALA A 61 -6.90 0.61 10.75
N ALA A 62 -6.40 -0.40 11.49
CA ALA A 62 -6.04 -0.26 12.90
C ALA A 62 -4.81 0.63 13.12
N LEU A 63 -3.84 0.60 12.20
CA LEU A 63 -2.59 1.35 12.28
C LEU A 63 -2.58 2.65 11.46
N GLU A 64 -3.71 3.00 10.83
CA GLU A 64 -3.84 4.19 9.96
C GLU A 64 -2.77 4.24 8.85
N LEU A 65 -2.48 3.08 8.26
CA LEU A 65 -1.49 2.92 7.19
C LEU A 65 -2.13 2.81 5.81
N ASP A 66 -1.38 3.24 4.78
CA ASP A 66 -1.78 2.97 3.40
C ASP A 66 -1.82 1.46 3.14
N ARG A 67 -3.00 0.97 2.73
CA ARG A 67 -3.23 -0.46 2.54
C ARG A 67 -2.39 -1.04 1.40
N THR A 68 -2.15 -0.27 0.35
CA THR A 68 -1.45 -0.74 -0.84
C THR A 68 0.01 -0.98 -0.52
N GLU A 69 0.65 0.00 0.12
CA GLU A 69 2.06 -0.09 0.53
C GLU A 69 2.26 -1.15 1.64
N LEU A 70 1.31 -1.26 2.57
CA LEU A 70 1.36 -2.29 3.61
C LEU A 70 1.22 -3.70 3.00
N LEU A 71 0.31 -3.89 2.04
CA LEU A 71 0.14 -5.17 1.35
C LEU A 71 1.37 -5.54 0.54
N ARG A 72 1.95 -4.57 -0.20
CA ARG A 72 3.20 -4.78 -0.94
C ARG A 72 4.30 -5.27 0.00
N THR A 73 4.50 -4.57 1.12
CA THR A 73 5.51 -4.95 2.12
C THR A 73 5.21 -6.35 2.70
N ALA A 74 3.94 -6.63 3.02
CA ALA A 74 3.57 -7.93 3.58
C ALA A 74 3.78 -9.10 2.62
N ILE A 75 3.54 -8.92 1.32
CA ILE A 75 3.83 -9.94 0.31
C ILE A 75 5.34 -10.10 0.15
N GLN A 76 6.09 -9.00 0.09
CA GLN A 76 7.55 -9.01 -0.01
C GLN A 76 8.21 -9.79 1.14
N ASP A 77 7.72 -9.63 2.37
CA ASP A 77 8.24 -10.32 3.56
C ASP A 77 7.77 -11.78 3.70
N ALA A 78 6.61 -12.10 3.14
CA ALA A 78 6.03 -13.44 3.24
C ALA A 78 6.55 -14.37 2.14
N VAL A 79 6.54 -13.90 0.90
CA VAL A 79 6.81 -14.70 -0.32
C VAL A 79 7.46 -13.79 -1.38
N PRO A 80 8.78 -13.50 -1.27
CA PRO A 80 9.48 -12.56 -2.15
C PRO A 80 9.36 -12.88 -3.65
N GLU A 81 9.36 -14.17 -4.00
CA GLU A 81 9.19 -14.62 -5.39
C GLU A 81 7.80 -14.31 -5.94
N MET A 82 6.76 -14.44 -5.11
CA MET A 82 5.39 -14.08 -5.50
C MET A 82 5.25 -12.57 -5.59
N ALA A 83 5.92 -11.81 -4.71
CA ALA A 83 5.99 -10.35 -4.82
C ALA A 83 6.59 -9.94 -6.17
N ALA A 84 7.71 -10.56 -6.58
CA ALA A 84 8.35 -10.28 -7.86
C ALA A 84 7.46 -10.63 -9.06
N VAL A 85 6.73 -11.76 -9.01
CA VAL A 85 5.77 -12.13 -10.07
C VAL A 85 4.58 -11.17 -10.12
N ILE A 86 4.04 -10.77 -8.96
CA ILE A 86 2.93 -9.82 -8.89
C ILE A 86 3.38 -8.45 -9.40
N GLU A 87 4.56 -7.98 -9.01
CA GLU A 87 5.11 -6.74 -9.57
C GLU A 87 5.37 -6.90 -11.07
N ASP A 88 5.98 -7.98 -11.57
CA ASP A 88 6.14 -8.14 -13.03
C ASP A 88 4.80 -8.18 -13.79
N ALA A 89 3.77 -8.82 -13.22
CA ALA A 89 2.44 -8.95 -13.82
C ALA A 89 1.54 -7.71 -13.64
N TYR A 90 1.69 -6.95 -12.55
CA TYR A 90 0.76 -5.90 -12.11
C TYR A 90 1.39 -4.56 -11.71
N ASN A 91 2.73 -4.42 -11.61
CA ASN A 91 3.42 -3.14 -11.41
C ASN A 91 2.84 -2.13 -12.41
N PRO A 92 2.39 -0.96 -11.94
CA PRO A 92 1.19 -0.34 -12.47
C PRO A 92 1.37 -0.07 -13.95
N MET A 93 0.71 -0.88 -14.78
CA MET A 93 0.44 -0.58 -16.17
C MET A 93 1.63 -0.11 -17.04
N ARG A 94 2.90 -0.53 -16.83
CA ARG A 94 4.05 0.01 -17.61
C ARG A 94 3.96 1.53 -17.88
N LEU A 95 3.41 2.30 -16.94
CA LEU A 95 3.17 3.70 -17.19
C LEU A 95 4.53 4.37 -17.20
N THR A 96 4.86 4.97 -18.33
CA THR A 96 5.94 5.92 -18.43
C THR A 96 5.77 7.02 -17.37
N ALA A 97 6.87 7.67 -16.98
CA ALA A 97 6.82 8.80 -16.05
C ALA A 97 5.82 9.88 -16.50
N THR A 98 5.64 10.03 -17.82
CA THR A 98 4.66 10.92 -18.44
C THR A 98 3.23 10.49 -18.15
N GLU A 99 2.88 9.22 -18.38
CA GLU A 99 1.53 8.71 -18.13
C GLU A 99 1.18 8.74 -16.63
N LEU A 100 2.14 8.45 -15.76
CA LEU A 100 1.95 8.60 -14.32
C LEU A 100 1.67 10.05 -13.93
N THR A 101 2.40 11.00 -14.52
CA THR A 101 2.19 12.44 -14.30
C THR A 101 0.81 12.88 -14.78
N LEU A 102 0.35 12.35 -15.92
CA LEU A 102 -1.00 12.60 -16.43
C LEU A 102 -2.08 12.09 -15.47
N ILE A 103 -1.97 10.85 -14.99
CA ILE A 103 -2.93 10.25 -14.05
C ILE A 103 -2.94 10.99 -12.70
N LYS A 104 -1.79 11.42 -12.20
CA LYS A 104 -1.71 12.22 -10.96
C LYS A 104 -2.44 13.56 -11.10
N HIS A 105 -2.25 14.26 -12.22
CA HIS A 105 -2.97 15.49 -12.49
C HIS A 105 -4.47 15.26 -12.64
N LEU A 106 -4.85 14.18 -13.34
CA LEU A 106 -6.25 13.76 -13.44
C LEU A 106 -6.89 13.63 -12.07
N ARG A 107 -6.34 12.78 -11.19
CA ARG A 107 -6.89 12.56 -9.84
C ARG A 107 -6.94 13.82 -9.00
N LYS A 108 -5.92 14.68 -9.09
CA LYS A 108 -5.89 15.96 -8.37
C LYS A 108 -7.04 16.89 -8.81
N LEU A 109 -7.37 16.89 -10.11
CA LEU A 109 -8.41 17.74 -10.67
C LEU A 109 -9.80 17.13 -10.46
N SER A 110 -9.94 15.81 -10.54
CA SER A 110 -11.24 15.13 -10.49
C SER A 110 -11.62 14.58 -9.11
N GLY A 111 -10.70 14.50 -8.16
CA GLY A 111 -10.96 13.91 -6.84
C GLY A 111 -11.42 12.45 -6.90
N ASP A 112 -10.87 11.66 -7.82
CA ASP A 112 -11.28 10.28 -8.16
C ASP A 112 -12.72 10.13 -8.70
N VAL A 113 -13.39 11.22 -9.05
CA VAL A 113 -14.68 11.16 -9.76
C VAL A 113 -14.45 10.68 -11.20
N PRO A 114 -15.33 9.82 -11.77
CA PRO A 114 -15.26 9.42 -13.16
C PRO A 114 -15.36 10.63 -14.11
N THR A 115 -14.24 11.03 -14.70
CA THR A 115 -14.18 12.14 -15.67
C THR A 115 -13.87 11.61 -17.06
N LYS A 116 -14.56 12.13 -18.08
CA LYS A 116 -14.28 11.81 -19.48
C LYS A 116 -13.21 12.77 -20.02
N PRO A 117 -12.02 12.29 -20.43
CA PRO A 117 -11.03 13.15 -21.06
C PRO A 117 -11.52 13.60 -22.45
N ILE A 118 -11.20 14.82 -22.84
CA ILE A 118 -11.38 15.32 -24.20
C ILE A 118 -9.99 15.40 -24.84
N VAL A 119 -9.79 14.67 -25.93
CA VAL A 119 -8.52 14.64 -26.67
C VAL A 119 -8.68 15.49 -27.93
N PHE A 120 -7.76 16.43 -28.15
CA PHE A 120 -7.71 17.23 -29.37
C PHE A 120 -6.66 16.65 -30.32
N ASP A 121 -7.11 15.85 -31.28
CA ASP A 121 -6.23 15.24 -32.29
C ASP A 121 -5.50 16.31 -33.11
N GLY A 122 -4.19 16.11 -33.32
CA GLY A 122 -3.32 17.00 -34.12
C GLY A 122 -2.55 18.07 -33.33
N ARG A 123 -2.77 18.22 -32.02
CA ARG A 123 -1.94 19.11 -31.16
C ARG A 123 -1.24 18.42 -30.00
N GLY A 124 -1.51 17.14 -29.76
CA GLY A 124 -0.97 16.41 -28.60
C GLY A 124 -1.44 17.00 -27.26
N VAL A 125 -2.66 17.55 -27.21
CA VAL A 125 -3.23 18.18 -26.00
C VAL A 125 -4.38 17.34 -25.47
N ILE A 126 -4.30 16.98 -24.19
CA ILE A 126 -5.38 16.34 -23.43
C ILE A 126 -5.93 17.41 -22.48
N ALA A 127 -7.22 17.74 -22.61
CA ALA A 127 -7.91 18.63 -21.69
C ALA A 127 -8.83 17.84 -20.77
N LEU A 128 -8.85 18.23 -19.50
CA LEU A 128 -9.75 17.68 -18.50
C LEU A 128 -10.82 18.72 -18.20
N VAL A 129 -12.08 18.35 -18.43
CA VAL A 129 -13.22 19.19 -18.07
C VAL A 129 -13.79 18.62 -16.77
N THR A 130 -13.58 19.34 -15.68
CA THR A 130 -14.18 19.06 -14.38
C THR A 130 -15.52 19.78 -14.32
N ALA A 131 -16.61 19.07 -14.04
CA ALA A 131 -17.93 19.65 -13.81
C ALA A 131 -18.00 20.29 -12.42
#